data_AF-A0A7U9S0P9-F1
#
_entry.id   AF-A0A7U9S0P9-F1
#
_cell.length_a   1.000
_cell.length_b   1.000
_cell.length_c   1.000
_cell.angle_alpha   90.00
_cell.angle_beta   90.00
_cell.angle_gamma   90.00
#
_symmetry.space_group_name_H-M   'P 1'
#
loop_
_entity.id
_entity.type
_entity.pdbx_description
1 polymer ?
#
loop_
_entity_poly.entity_id
_entity_poly.type
_entity_poly.pdbx_seq_one_letter_code
_entity_poly.pdbx_strand_id
1 'polypeptide(L)'
;MDFGVTGKSGGYYLAEQQYRKNAAGKSGGVSFAGLAAAKIAEQESVGKMSFKDMWQARFPGAYYNVMDTSRIDESLWGRNDYPWDKYFSDNADASVLDWKPSGAEPAMLDSKVQAKINSTIGKKAIVVPPELEEKMKNDPELARRVMAKVEGFIAEQDIMNPNPRKGYLIALDENGDIAHACVTSEKMSVSSAECIEARKAREEKHAEYERLAEESALKRKLME
;
A
#
# COMPACT_ATOMS: atom_id res chain seq x y z
N MET A 1 38.36 -58.19 33.58
CA MET A 1 36.91 -58.46 33.61
C MET A 1 36.21 -57.13 33.71
N ASP A 2 35.21 -56.97 32.83
CA ASP A 2 34.24 -55.90 32.68
C ASP A 2 33.83 -55.15 33.96
N PHE A 3 33.45 -53.87 33.85
CA PHE A 3 32.10 -53.45 33.45
C PHE A 3 32.06 -51.93 33.25
N GLY A 4 31.46 -51.51 32.15
CA GLY A 4 31.31 -50.09 31.79
C GLY A 4 30.21 -49.36 32.56
N VAL A 5 30.28 -48.04 32.52
CA VAL A 5 29.13 -47.13 32.59
C VAL A 5 29.40 -45.97 31.64
N THR A 6 28.59 -45.88 30.60
CA THR A 6 28.54 -44.78 29.62
C THR A 6 27.58 -43.68 30.09
N GLY A 7 28.03 -42.42 29.97
CA GLY A 7 27.27 -41.36 29.28
C GLY A 7 26.40 -40.39 30.10
N LYS A 8 26.91 -39.16 30.30
CA LYS A 8 26.27 -37.89 29.82
C LYS A 8 27.07 -36.66 30.26
N SER A 9 27.59 -35.88 29.29
CA SER A 9 27.58 -34.40 29.25
C SER A 9 28.52 -33.87 28.15
N GLY A 10 28.08 -33.99 26.89
CA GLY A 10 28.67 -33.22 25.80
C GLY A 10 28.04 -31.83 25.73
N GLY A 11 28.86 -30.78 25.55
CA GLY A 11 28.38 -29.56 24.88
C GLY A 11 28.66 -28.19 25.51
N TYR A 12 29.65 -28.01 26.39
CA TYR A 12 29.96 -26.67 26.93
C TYR A 12 31.34 -26.08 26.56
N TYR A 13 32.03 -26.63 25.55
CA TYR A 13 33.40 -26.19 25.21
C TYR A 13 33.58 -25.53 23.84
N LEU A 14 32.49 -25.23 23.11
CA LEU A 14 32.56 -24.57 21.80
C LEU A 14 32.08 -23.11 21.79
N ALA A 15 31.36 -22.64 22.81
CA ALA A 15 30.85 -21.26 22.85
C ALA A 15 31.89 -20.22 23.30
N GLU A 16 32.88 -20.61 24.12
CA GLU A 16 33.86 -19.65 24.66
C GLU A 16 34.99 -19.29 23.68
N GLN A 17 35.29 -20.11 22.67
CA GLN A 17 36.31 -19.78 21.68
C GLN A 17 35.81 -18.83 20.58
N GLN A 18 34.51 -18.76 20.32
CA GLN A 18 33.93 -17.82 19.37
C GLN A 18 33.82 -16.40 19.94
N TYR A 19 33.63 -16.25 21.25
CA TYR A 19 33.57 -14.93 21.90
C TYR A 19 34.94 -14.23 21.97
N ARG A 20 36.05 -14.97 21.99
CA ARG A 20 37.41 -14.38 22.04
C ARG A 20 38.01 -14.05 20.66
N LYS A 21 37.43 -14.51 19.55
CA LYS A 21 37.89 -14.16 18.18
C LYS A 21 37.25 -12.89 17.61
N ASN A 22 36.21 -12.35 18.24
CA ASN A 22 35.54 -11.12 17.79
C ASN A 22 36.04 -9.84 18.50
N ALA A 23 36.99 -9.95 19.44
CA ALA A 23 37.55 -8.81 20.17
C ALA A 23 38.87 -8.27 19.56
N ALA A 24 39.23 -8.70 18.35
CA ALA A 24 40.38 -8.21 17.60
C ALA A 24 39.97 -7.77 16.18
N GLY A 25 38.98 -6.89 16.11
CA GLY A 25 38.55 -6.22 14.88
C GLY A 25 38.33 -4.76 15.19
N LYS A 26 39.17 -3.89 14.61
CA LYS A 26 39.14 -2.43 14.68
C LYS A 26 37.73 -1.89 14.92
N SER A 27 37.56 -1.10 15.98
CA SER A 27 36.47 -0.12 16.09
C SER A 27 36.64 0.90 14.96
N GLY A 28 36.17 0.55 13.76
CA GLY A 28 35.99 1.48 12.67
C GLY A 28 34.83 2.38 13.05
N GLY A 29 35.14 3.47 13.77
CA GLY A 29 34.18 4.53 14.01
C GLY A 29 33.56 4.91 12.68
N VAL A 30 32.24 4.79 12.58
CA VAL A 30 31.51 5.21 11.39
C VAL A 30 31.71 6.72 11.30
N SER A 31 32.68 7.13 10.48
CA SER A 31 32.99 8.53 10.25
C SER A 31 31.74 9.23 9.72
N PHE A 32 31.50 10.48 10.12
CA PHE A 32 30.43 11.31 9.55
C PHE A 32 30.54 11.39 8.02
N ALA A 33 31.76 11.31 7.47
CA ALA A 33 31.99 11.20 6.03
C ALA A 33 31.57 9.84 5.45
N GLY A 34 31.64 8.75 6.23
CA GLY A 34 31.15 7.43 5.84
C GLY A 34 29.61 7.35 5.86
N LEU A 35 28.96 8.00 6.83
CA LEU A 35 27.49 8.16 6.85
C LEU A 35 27.01 9.09 5.73
N ALA A 36 27.71 10.20 5.48
CA ALA A 36 27.41 11.09 4.36
C ALA A 36 27.63 10.39 3.01
N ALA A 37 28.72 9.64 2.84
CA ALA A 37 28.98 8.87 1.62
C ALA A 37 27.96 7.74 1.42
N ALA A 38 27.48 7.10 2.49
CA ALA A 38 26.38 6.12 2.41
C ALA A 38 25.05 6.80 2.03
N LYS A 39 24.74 7.98 2.58
CA LYS A 39 23.57 8.79 2.20
C LYS A 39 23.66 9.31 0.75
N ILE A 40 24.86 9.67 0.29
CA ILE A 40 25.13 10.11 -1.08
C ILE A 40 25.03 8.91 -2.03
N ALA A 41 25.57 7.75 -1.68
CA ALA A 41 25.44 6.52 -2.46
C ALA A 41 23.99 6.00 -2.49
N GLU A 42 23.23 6.16 -1.40
CA GLU A 42 21.78 5.93 -1.36
C GLU A 42 21.06 6.95 -2.25
N GLN A 43 21.45 8.22 -2.27
CA GLN A 43 20.88 9.22 -3.19
C GLN A 43 21.24 8.98 -4.66
N GLU A 44 22.47 8.57 -4.98
CA GLU A 44 22.95 8.29 -6.34
C GLU A 44 22.38 6.99 -6.90
N SER A 45 22.25 5.94 -6.07
CA SER A 45 21.58 4.71 -6.48
C SER A 45 20.08 4.93 -6.69
N VAL A 46 19.43 5.75 -5.87
CA VAL A 46 18.03 6.15 -6.04
C VAL A 46 17.81 6.99 -7.30
N GLY A 47 18.80 7.78 -7.74
CA GLY A 47 18.74 8.54 -9.00
C GLY A 47 18.66 7.67 -10.27
N LYS A 48 18.97 6.37 -10.15
CA LYS A 48 18.88 5.38 -11.25
C LYS A 48 17.77 4.35 -11.06
N MET A 49 17.06 4.39 -9.93
CA MET A 49 15.97 3.47 -9.61
C MET A 49 14.67 4.00 -10.21
N SER A 50 13.95 3.13 -10.91
CA SER A 50 12.60 3.47 -11.36
C SER A 50 11.65 3.59 -10.16
N PHE A 51 10.52 4.27 -10.33
CA PHE A 51 9.50 4.36 -9.27
C PHE A 51 9.02 2.96 -8.82
N LYS A 52 8.92 2.00 -9.76
CA LYS A 52 8.64 0.59 -9.46
C LYS A 52 9.68 -0.02 -8.53
N ASP A 53 10.97 0.23 -8.77
CA ASP A 53 12.05 -0.28 -7.92
C ASP A 53 11.97 0.34 -6.51
N MET A 54 11.69 1.64 -6.41
CA MET A 54 11.50 2.30 -5.11
C MET A 54 10.33 1.69 -4.34
N TRP A 55 9.20 1.48 -5.02
CA TRP A 55 8.00 0.88 -4.44
C TRP A 55 8.27 -0.54 -3.91
N GLN A 56 8.90 -1.40 -4.71
CA GLN A 56 9.18 -2.78 -4.34
C GLN A 56 10.29 -2.90 -3.28
N ALA A 57 11.25 -1.99 -3.25
CA ALA A 57 12.26 -1.92 -2.19
C ALA A 57 11.65 -1.48 -0.84
N ARG A 58 10.70 -0.54 -0.87
CA ARG A 58 9.98 -0.07 0.33
C ARG A 58 8.97 -1.08 0.84
N PHE A 59 8.25 -1.74 -0.07
CA PHE A 59 7.22 -2.71 0.24
C PHE A 59 7.51 -4.02 -0.48
N PRO A 60 8.35 -4.90 0.11
CA PRO A 60 8.64 -6.20 -0.48
C PRO A 60 7.36 -7.01 -0.70
N GLY A 61 7.18 -7.54 -1.91
CA GLY A 61 5.98 -8.28 -2.30
C GLY A 61 4.77 -7.42 -2.65
N ALA A 62 4.92 -6.11 -2.76
CA ALA A 62 3.86 -5.23 -3.25
C ALA A 62 3.70 -5.30 -4.78
N TYR A 63 2.45 -5.23 -5.23
CA TYR A 63 2.07 -5.27 -6.63
C TYR A 63 2.20 -3.88 -7.26
N TYR A 64 2.59 -3.86 -8.53
CA TYR A 64 2.77 -2.65 -9.33
C TYR A 64 2.08 -2.84 -10.68
N ASN A 65 1.07 -2.01 -10.95
CA ASN A 65 0.31 -2.06 -12.20
C ASN A 65 0.39 -0.73 -12.93
N VAL A 66 0.59 -0.79 -14.25
CA VAL A 66 0.60 0.40 -15.10
C VAL A 66 -0.73 0.46 -15.86
N MET A 67 -1.64 1.31 -15.39
CA MET A 67 -2.99 1.45 -15.94
C MET A 67 -3.52 2.85 -15.69
N ASP A 68 -4.30 3.36 -16.64
CA ASP A 68 -5.01 4.62 -16.48
C ASP A 68 -6.37 4.38 -15.81
N THR A 69 -6.52 4.86 -14.58
CA THR A 69 -7.76 4.79 -13.81
C THR A 69 -8.59 6.07 -13.90
N SER A 70 -8.17 7.09 -14.65
CA SER A 70 -8.85 8.39 -14.75
C SER A 70 -10.29 8.29 -15.24
N ARG A 71 -10.59 7.25 -16.02
CA ARG A 71 -11.91 6.99 -16.61
C ARG A 71 -12.87 6.28 -15.65
N ILE A 72 -12.39 5.83 -14.49
CA ILE A 72 -13.22 5.16 -13.49
C ILE A 72 -13.88 6.22 -12.64
N ASP A 73 -15.21 6.18 -12.60
CA ASP A 73 -15.99 7.06 -11.75
C ASP A 73 -15.77 6.73 -10.26
N GLU A 74 -15.69 7.75 -9.41
CA GLU A 74 -15.46 7.58 -7.97
C GLU A 74 -16.59 6.74 -7.31
N SER A 75 -17.83 6.90 -7.78
CA SER A 75 -18.96 6.10 -7.29
C SER A 75 -18.83 4.62 -7.65
N LEU A 76 -18.26 4.31 -8.83
CA LEU A 76 -17.98 2.92 -9.25
C LEU A 76 -16.83 2.33 -8.45
N TRP A 77 -15.76 3.11 -8.24
CA TRP A 77 -14.61 2.69 -7.46
C TRP A 77 -14.98 2.35 -6.01
N GLY A 78 -15.98 3.01 -5.43
CA GLY A 78 -16.43 2.79 -4.05
C GLY A 78 -17.29 1.54 -3.83
N ARG A 79 -17.80 0.90 -4.89
CA ARG A 79 -18.76 -0.20 -4.75
C ARG A 79 -18.13 -1.50 -4.24
N ASN A 80 -18.82 -2.17 -3.32
CA ASN A 80 -18.40 -3.45 -2.74
C ASN A 80 -18.19 -4.59 -3.76
N ASP A 81 -18.81 -4.53 -4.94
CA ASP A 81 -18.63 -5.50 -6.02
C ASP A 81 -17.53 -5.12 -7.02
N TYR A 82 -16.95 -3.91 -6.91
CA TYR A 82 -15.85 -3.50 -7.77
C TYR A 82 -14.64 -4.43 -7.58
N PRO A 83 -13.98 -4.91 -8.65
CA PRO A 83 -13.00 -5.98 -8.56
C PRO A 83 -11.61 -5.50 -8.09
N TRP A 84 -11.52 -4.85 -6.92
CA TRP A 84 -10.25 -4.37 -6.34
C TRP A 84 -9.20 -5.48 -6.17
N ASP A 85 -9.64 -6.73 -5.93
CA ASP A 85 -8.76 -7.89 -5.76
C ASP A 85 -7.89 -8.15 -6.99
N LYS A 86 -8.36 -7.79 -8.18
CA LYS A 86 -7.65 -8.01 -9.44
C LYS A 86 -6.37 -7.18 -9.56
N TYR A 87 -6.30 -6.03 -8.86
CA TYR A 87 -5.09 -5.22 -8.81
C TYR A 87 -3.98 -5.83 -7.96
N PHE A 88 -4.28 -6.81 -7.09
CA PHE A 88 -3.28 -7.52 -6.29
C PHE A 88 -2.70 -8.73 -7.03
N SER A 89 -2.40 -8.55 -8.31
CA SER A 89 -1.83 -9.56 -9.20
C SER A 89 -0.72 -8.93 -10.03
N ASP A 90 0.27 -9.74 -10.40
CA ASP A 90 1.31 -9.33 -11.34
C ASP A 90 0.69 -9.21 -12.74
N ASN A 91 0.55 -7.98 -13.25
CA ASN A 91 -0.21 -7.63 -14.45
C ASN A 91 -1.72 -7.80 -14.26
N ALA A 92 -2.32 -6.88 -13.50
CA ALA A 92 -3.77 -6.76 -13.44
C ALA A 92 -4.38 -6.72 -14.85
N ASP A 93 -5.58 -7.29 -14.99
CA ASP A 93 -6.29 -7.32 -16.28
C ASP A 93 -6.91 -5.94 -16.56
N ALA A 94 -6.64 -5.37 -17.74
CA ALA A 94 -7.18 -4.09 -18.16
C ALA A 94 -8.72 -4.10 -18.25
N SER A 95 -9.33 -5.29 -18.35
CA SER A 95 -10.79 -5.49 -18.29
C SER A 95 -11.43 -4.94 -17.01
N VAL A 96 -10.64 -4.73 -15.95
CA VAL A 96 -11.09 -4.09 -14.71
C VAL A 96 -11.48 -2.62 -14.94
N LEU A 97 -10.84 -1.93 -15.88
CA LEU A 97 -11.12 -0.53 -16.21
C LEU A 97 -12.48 -0.36 -16.90
N ASP A 98 -12.90 -1.37 -17.67
CA ASP A 98 -14.19 -1.38 -18.39
C ASP A 98 -15.31 -2.08 -17.59
N TRP A 99 -15.05 -2.42 -16.33
CA TRP A 99 -16.02 -3.10 -15.48
C TRP A 99 -17.28 -2.24 -15.28
N LYS A 100 -18.44 -2.90 -15.31
CA LYS A 100 -19.74 -2.27 -15.08
C LYS A 100 -20.54 -3.05 -14.04
N PRO A 101 -21.29 -2.36 -13.18
CA PRO A 101 -22.13 -3.02 -12.19
C PRO A 101 -23.22 -3.83 -12.90
N SER A 102 -23.34 -5.11 -12.54
CA SER A 102 -24.38 -5.99 -13.09
C SER A 102 -25.69 -5.94 -12.30
N GLY A 103 -25.76 -5.17 -11.21
CA GLY A 103 -26.94 -5.10 -10.34
C GLY A 103 -26.76 -4.18 -9.13
N ALA A 104 -27.63 -4.34 -8.14
CA ALA A 104 -27.56 -3.61 -6.87
C ALA A 104 -26.25 -3.90 -6.14
N GLU A 105 -25.71 -2.90 -5.45
CA GLU A 105 -24.46 -3.07 -4.70
C GLU A 105 -24.67 -4.10 -3.57
N PRO A 106 -23.81 -5.14 -3.48
CA PRO A 106 -23.93 -6.11 -2.41
C PRO A 106 -23.59 -5.47 -1.06
N ALA A 107 -24.23 -5.97 0.01
CA ALA A 107 -23.91 -5.53 1.36
C ALA A 107 -22.46 -5.86 1.71
N MET A 108 -21.81 -5.02 2.53
CA MET A 108 -20.41 -5.20 2.94
C MET A 108 -20.16 -6.55 3.63
N LEU A 109 -21.17 -7.08 4.33
CA LEU A 109 -21.13 -8.35 5.05
C LEU A 109 -21.41 -9.56 4.16
N ASP A 110 -21.71 -9.37 2.87
CA ASP A 110 -21.87 -10.47 1.93
C ASP A 110 -20.60 -11.34 1.90
N SER A 111 -20.79 -12.66 1.85
CA SER A 111 -19.68 -13.62 1.92
C SER A 111 -18.67 -13.43 0.79
N LYS A 112 -19.11 -13.02 -0.41
CA LYS A 112 -18.20 -12.76 -1.54
C LYS A 112 -17.37 -11.50 -1.28
N VAL A 113 -17.99 -10.46 -0.74
CA VAL A 113 -17.31 -9.20 -0.40
C VAL A 113 -16.30 -9.42 0.73
N GLN A 114 -16.67 -10.17 1.77
CA GLN A 114 -15.77 -10.53 2.87
C GLN A 114 -14.61 -11.41 2.40
N ALA A 115 -14.86 -12.40 1.53
CA ALA A 115 -13.79 -13.23 0.95
C ALA A 115 -12.79 -12.39 0.15
N LYS A 116 -13.30 -11.42 -0.63
CA LYS A 116 -12.48 -10.46 -1.38
C LYS A 116 -11.60 -9.62 -0.45
N ILE A 117 -12.20 -8.98 0.56
CA ILE A 117 -11.47 -8.22 1.58
C ILE A 117 -10.38 -9.09 2.22
N ASN A 118 -10.72 -10.31 2.63
CA ASN A 118 -9.76 -11.22 3.25
C ASN A 118 -8.58 -11.59 2.34
N SER A 119 -8.80 -11.63 1.02
CA SER A 119 -7.76 -11.93 0.03
C SER A 119 -6.76 -10.78 -0.19
N THR A 120 -7.14 -9.54 0.13
CA THR A 120 -6.32 -8.33 -0.05
C THR A 120 -5.63 -7.88 1.24
N ILE A 121 -6.07 -8.36 2.40
CA ILE A 121 -5.44 -8.07 3.70
C ILE A 121 -3.95 -8.41 3.68
N GLY A 122 -3.13 -7.48 4.18
CA GLY A 122 -1.68 -7.61 4.28
C GLY A 122 -0.94 -7.33 2.98
N LYS A 123 -1.65 -7.14 1.86
CA LYS A 123 -1.05 -6.87 0.55
C LYS A 123 -1.07 -5.38 0.24
N LYS A 124 -0.11 -4.93 -0.55
CA LYS A 124 -0.06 -3.56 -1.05
C LYS A 124 -0.02 -3.61 -2.58
N ALA A 125 -0.83 -2.78 -3.22
CA ALA A 125 -0.87 -2.63 -4.66
C ALA A 125 -0.90 -1.14 -4.99
N ILE A 126 -0.12 -0.76 -6.01
CA ILE A 126 -0.17 0.58 -6.57
C ILE A 126 -0.49 0.50 -8.06
N VAL A 127 -1.33 1.42 -8.51
CA VAL A 127 -1.71 1.61 -9.90
C VAL A 127 -1.20 2.97 -10.36
N VAL A 128 -0.39 2.96 -11.40
CA VAL A 128 0.29 4.15 -11.93
C VAL A 128 -0.14 4.36 -13.38
N PRO A 129 -0.63 5.55 -13.76
CA PRO A 129 -0.91 5.85 -15.15
C PRO A 129 0.36 5.78 -16.01
N PRO A 130 0.26 5.28 -17.26
CA PRO A 130 1.42 5.19 -18.15
C PRO A 130 2.10 6.54 -18.37
N GLU A 131 1.32 7.62 -18.47
CA GLU A 131 1.87 8.97 -18.62
C GLU A 131 2.68 9.43 -17.40
N LEU A 132 2.18 9.13 -16.19
CA LEU A 132 2.92 9.43 -14.97
C LEU A 132 4.19 8.58 -14.86
N GLU A 133 4.13 7.29 -15.23
CA GLU A 133 5.29 6.42 -15.25
C GLU A 133 6.40 6.98 -16.16
N GLU A 134 6.04 7.50 -17.34
CA GLU A 134 6.98 8.13 -18.25
C GLU A 134 7.54 9.46 -17.71
N LYS A 135 6.69 10.31 -17.11
CA LYS A 135 7.15 11.53 -16.44
C LYS A 135 8.17 11.22 -15.34
N MET A 136 7.91 10.20 -14.52
CA MET A 136 8.80 9.78 -13.42
C MET A 136 10.11 9.14 -13.92
N LYS A 137 10.15 8.56 -15.12
CA LYS A 137 11.40 8.09 -15.74
C LYS A 137 12.32 9.25 -16.13
N ASN A 138 11.73 10.38 -16.56
CA ASN A 138 12.46 11.58 -16.97
C ASN A 138 12.76 12.53 -15.80
N ASP A 139 11.94 12.50 -14.75
CA ASP A 139 12.09 13.30 -13.53
C ASP A 139 12.14 12.41 -12.27
N PRO A 140 13.34 11.99 -11.82
CA PRO A 140 13.52 11.23 -10.59
C PRO A 140 13.07 11.98 -9.33
N GLU A 141 13.05 13.32 -9.34
CA GLU A 141 12.55 14.11 -8.20
C GLU A 141 11.03 14.01 -8.09
N LEU A 142 10.31 13.97 -9.22
CA LEU A 142 8.89 13.67 -9.23
C LEU A 142 8.62 12.29 -8.63
N ALA A 143 9.35 11.25 -9.04
CA ALA A 143 9.20 9.91 -8.50
C ALA A 143 9.35 9.87 -6.97
N ARG A 144 10.33 10.59 -6.43
CA ARG A 144 10.54 10.70 -4.97
C ARG A 144 9.41 11.44 -4.27
N ARG A 145 8.89 12.52 -4.86
CA ARG A 145 7.75 13.27 -4.32
C ARG A 145 6.49 12.41 -4.26
N VAL A 146 6.20 11.68 -5.33
CA VAL A 146 5.06 10.75 -5.39
C VAL A 146 5.22 9.63 -4.36
N MET A 147 6.41 9.04 -4.25
CA MET A 147 6.67 8.00 -3.25
C MET A 147 6.45 8.53 -1.83
N ALA A 148 6.95 9.73 -1.51
CA ALA A 148 6.75 10.34 -0.20
C ALA A 148 5.26 10.60 0.11
N LYS A 149 4.45 11.00 -0.88
CA LYS A 149 2.99 11.15 -0.72
C LYS A 149 2.33 9.80 -0.39
N VAL A 150 2.69 8.76 -1.12
CA VAL A 150 2.15 7.41 -0.91
C VAL A 150 2.55 6.86 0.47
N GLU A 151 3.81 7.03 0.87
CA GLU A 151 4.27 6.67 2.22
C GLU A 151 3.52 7.45 3.30
N GLY A 152 3.33 8.76 3.11
CA GLY A 152 2.58 9.61 4.03
C GLY A 152 1.14 9.16 4.19
N PHE A 153 0.46 8.82 3.08
CA PHE A 153 -0.90 8.28 3.11
C PHE A 153 -0.98 6.96 3.88
N ILE A 154 -0.08 6.00 3.61
CA ILE A 154 -0.07 4.72 4.32
C ILE A 154 0.18 4.94 5.82
N ALA A 155 1.13 5.81 6.18
CA ALA A 155 1.43 6.14 7.57
C ALA A 155 0.24 6.79 8.29
N GLU A 156 -0.47 7.71 7.63
CA GLU A 156 -1.67 8.34 8.18
C GLU A 156 -2.78 7.30 8.41
N GLN A 157 -3.02 6.42 7.43
CA GLN A 157 -3.98 5.32 7.59
C GLN A 157 -3.58 4.36 8.72
N ASP A 158 -2.29 4.08 8.90
CA ASP A 158 -1.74 3.29 10.01
C ASP A 158 -1.90 3.96 11.38
N ILE A 159 -1.81 5.28 11.46
CA ILE A 159 -2.11 6.04 12.69
C ILE A 159 -3.61 6.00 12.99
N MET A 160 -4.47 6.22 11.98
CA MET A 160 -5.93 6.26 12.17
C MET A 160 -6.52 4.91 12.59
N ASN A 161 -5.91 3.81 12.17
CA ASN A 161 -6.34 2.47 12.55
C ASN A 161 -5.10 1.62 12.88
N PRO A 162 -4.81 1.31 14.15
CA PRO A 162 -3.59 0.59 14.52
C PRO A 162 -3.60 -0.91 14.15
N ASN A 163 -4.60 -1.40 13.41
CA ASN A 163 -4.63 -2.79 12.98
C ASN A 163 -3.42 -3.11 12.08
N PRO A 164 -2.55 -4.06 12.47
CA PRO A 164 -1.37 -4.42 11.68
C PRO A 164 -1.70 -5.15 10.38
N ARG A 165 -2.91 -5.69 10.22
CA ARG A 165 -3.34 -6.44 9.03
C ARG A 165 -4.26 -5.61 8.15
N LYS A 166 -3.62 -4.84 7.26
CA LYS A 166 -4.31 -4.02 6.26
C LYS A 166 -3.82 -4.29 4.85
N GLY A 167 -4.76 -4.24 3.92
CA GLY A 167 -4.49 -4.19 2.50
C GLY A 167 -4.62 -2.77 1.97
N TYR A 168 -3.71 -2.36 1.10
CA TYR A 168 -3.71 -1.04 0.47
C TYR A 168 -3.77 -1.20 -1.05
N LEU A 169 -4.75 -0.56 -1.68
CA LEU A 169 -4.78 -0.34 -3.11
C LEU A 169 -4.79 1.17 -3.35
N ILE A 170 -3.77 1.69 -4.01
CA ILE A 170 -3.58 3.12 -4.26
C ILE A 170 -3.48 3.33 -5.77
N ALA A 171 -4.38 4.11 -6.34
CA ALA A 171 -4.34 4.53 -7.73
C ALA A 171 -3.94 6.01 -7.82
N LEU A 172 -2.95 6.29 -8.65
CA LEU A 172 -2.44 7.63 -8.88
C LEU A 172 -3.08 8.28 -10.10
N ASP A 173 -3.10 9.61 -10.14
CA ASP A 173 -3.44 10.39 -11.34
C ASP A 173 -2.20 10.70 -12.20
N GLU A 174 -2.37 11.45 -13.28
CA GLU A 174 -1.29 11.87 -14.18
C GLU A 174 -0.25 12.83 -13.55
N ASN A 175 -0.58 13.42 -12.39
CA ASN A 175 0.26 14.35 -11.64
C ASN A 175 1.01 13.67 -10.48
N GLY A 176 0.63 12.43 -10.15
CA GLY A 176 1.15 11.69 -9.01
C GLY A 176 0.47 12.03 -7.69
N ASP A 177 -0.75 12.56 -7.75
CA ASP A 177 -1.69 12.63 -6.64
C ASP A 177 -2.49 11.33 -6.53
N ILE A 178 -3.00 11.05 -5.33
CA ILE A 178 -3.79 9.84 -5.07
C ILE A 178 -5.21 10.10 -5.59
N ALA A 179 -5.53 9.57 -6.77
CA ALA A 179 -6.85 9.68 -7.38
C ALA A 179 -7.88 8.84 -6.63
N HIS A 180 -7.53 7.58 -6.36
CA HIS A 180 -8.39 6.65 -5.65
C HIS A 180 -7.59 5.78 -4.70
N ALA A 181 -8.16 5.50 -3.52
CA ALA A 181 -7.56 4.59 -2.57
C ALA A 181 -8.61 3.67 -1.96
N CYS A 182 -8.27 2.39 -1.82
CA CYS A 182 -9.05 1.42 -1.07
C CYS A 182 -8.17 0.84 0.04
N VAL A 183 -8.64 0.99 1.28
CA VAL A 183 -7.98 0.43 2.46
C VAL A 183 -8.87 -0.68 3.00
N THR A 184 -8.34 -1.89 2.99
CA THR A 184 -8.99 -3.06 3.57
C THR A 184 -8.32 -3.40 4.89
N SER A 185 -9.06 -3.86 5.88
CA SER A 185 -8.49 -4.30 7.15
C SER A 185 -9.22 -5.53 7.65
N GLU A 186 -8.50 -6.39 8.36
CA GLU A 186 -9.15 -7.42 9.18
C GLU A 186 -10.07 -6.71 10.18
N LYS A 187 -11.25 -7.23 10.45
CA LYS A 187 -12.14 -6.61 11.43
C LYS A 187 -11.38 -6.50 12.76
N MET A 188 -11.11 -5.27 13.21
CA MET A 188 -10.97 -5.06 14.65
C MET A 188 -12.33 -5.42 15.24
N SER A 189 -12.36 -6.22 16.31
CA SER A 189 -13.57 -6.56 17.05
C SER A 189 -14.12 -5.31 17.76
N VAL A 190 -14.62 -4.36 16.98
CA VAL A 190 -15.44 -3.24 17.43
C VAL A 190 -16.78 -3.46 16.72
N SER A 191 -17.84 -3.49 17.51
CA SER A 191 -19.22 -3.81 17.12
C SER A 191 -19.57 -3.37 15.70
N SER A 192 -20.06 -4.30 14.87
CA SER A 192 -20.44 -4.11 13.46
C SER A 192 -21.38 -2.94 13.18
N ALA A 193 -22.00 -2.35 14.20
CA ALA A 193 -22.87 -1.17 14.07
C ALA A 193 -22.09 0.12 13.75
N GLU A 194 -20.92 0.33 14.35
CA GLU A 194 -20.16 1.59 14.19
C GLU A 194 -19.55 1.73 12.78
N CYS A 195 -19.16 0.62 12.16
CA CYS A 195 -18.60 0.60 10.81
C CYS A 195 -19.67 0.84 9.73
N ILE A 196 -20.91 0.38 9.96
CA ILE A 196 -22.04 0.64 9.07
C ILE A 196 -22.44 2.11 9.15
N GLU A 197 -22.49 2.69 10.35
CA GLU A 197 -22.81 4.11 10.53
C GLU A 197 -21.73 5.04 9.96
N ALA A 198 -20.44 4.70 10.11
CA ALA A 198 -19.35 5.47 9.50
C ALA A 198 -19.38 5.41 7.95
N ARG A 199 -19.87 4.30 7.38
CA ARG A 199 -20.09 4.19 5.93
C ARG A 199 -21.31 4.97 5.47
N LYS A 200 -22.46 4.84 6.17
CA LYS A 200 -23.65 5.67 5.89
C LYS A 200 -23.35 7.15 5.98
N ALA A 201 -22.55 7.58 6.95
CA ALA A 201 -22.14 8.97 7.08
C ALA A 201 -21.29 9.45 5.89
N ARG A 202 -20.50 8.57 5.27
CA ARG A 202 -19.77 8.88 4.01
C ARG A 202 -20.70 8.92 2.81
N GLU A 203 -21.67 8.01 2.73
CA GLU A 203 -22.71 7.99 1.68
C GLU A 203 -23.62 9.23 1.75
N GLU A 204 -24.05 9.65 2.94
CA GLU A 204 -24.84 10.87 3.15
C GLU A 204 -24.04 12.13 2.79
N LYS A 205 -22.77 12.19 3.17
CA LYS A 205 -21.87 13.29 2.76
C LYS A 205 -21.75 13.37 1.24
N HIS A 206 -21.61 12.23 0.56
CA HIS A 206 -21.49 12.20 -0.90
C HIS A 206 -22.80 12.63 -1.57
N ALA A 207 -23.94 12.15 -1.08
CA ALA A 207 -25.26 12.54 -1.58
C ALA A 207 -25.57 14.03 -1.39
N GLU A 208 -25.15 14.63 -0.25
CA GLU A 208 -25.27 16.07 -0.04
C GLU A 208 -24.42 16.88 -1.02
N TYR A 209 -23.18 16.44 -1.28
CA TYR A 209 -22.29 17.10 -2.23
C TYR A 209 -22.83 17.04 -3.67
N GLU A 210 -23.37 15.89 -4.08
CA GLU A 210 -23.99 15.71 -5.39
C GLU A 210 -25.21 16.63 -5.57
N ARG A 211 -26.08 16.71 -4.55
CA ARG A 211 -27.24 17.62 -4.57
C ARG A 211 -26.84 19.09 -4.69
N LEU A 212 -25.77 19.50 -3.99
CA LEU A 212 -25.21 20.85 -4.07
C LEU A 212 -24.62 21.15 -5.45
N ALA A 213 -23.95 20.16 -6.07
CA ALA A 213 -23.41 20.28 -7.42
C ALA A 213 -24.53 20.46 -8.46
N GLU A 214 -25.60 19.67 -8.39
CA GLU A 214 -26.77 19.81 -9.26
C GLU A 214 -27.47 21.16 -9.10
N GLU A 215 -27.67 21.62 -7.84
CA GLU A 215 -28.28 22.92 -7.57
C GLU A 215 -27.43 24.08 -8.13
N SER A 216 -26.10 23.96 -8.02
CA SER A 216 -25.17 24.95 -8.58
C SER A 216 -25.18 24.96 -10.11
N ALA A 217 -25.31 23.80 -10.75
CA ALA A 217 -25.41 23.67 -12.19
C ALA A 217 -26.73 24.24 -12.74
N LEU A 218 -27.84 24.06 -12.02
CA LEU A 218 -29.13 24.65 -12.35
C LEU A 218 -29.13 26.18 -12.19
N LYS A 219 -28.54 26.70 -11.10
CA LYS A 219 -28.40 28.15 -10.91
C LYS A 219 -27.54 28.81 -11.99
N ARG A 220 -26.47 28.15 -12.46
CA ARG A 220 -25.67 28.65 -13.59
C ARG A 220 -26.48 28.74 -14.88
N LYS A 221 -27.28 27.72 -15.19
CA LYS A 221 -28.16 27.71 -16.38
C LYS A 221 -29.28 28.75 -16.34
N LEU A 222 -29.65 29.23 -15.15
CA LEU A 222 -30.70 30.23 -14.98
C LEU A 222 -30.18 31.68 -15.05
N MET A 223 -28.86 31.87 -14.99
CA MET A 223 -28.17 33.17 -15.07
C MET A 223 -27.47 33.40 -16.43
N GLU A 224 -27.68 32.51 -17.39
CA GLU A 224 -27.26 32.64 -18.80
C GLU A 224 -28.47 32.94 -19.68
#